data_AF-A0A359KL37-F1
#
_entry.id   AF-A0A359KL37-F1
#
_cell.length_a   1.000
_cell.length_b   1.000
_cell.length_c   1.000
_cell.angle_alpha   90.00
_cell.angle_beta   90.00
_cell.angle_gamma   90.00
#
_symmetry.space_group_name_H-M   'P 1'
#
loop_
_entity.id
_entity.type
_entity.pdbx_description
1 polymer ?
#
loop_
_entity_poly.entity_id
_entity_poly.type
_entity_poly.pdbx_seq_one_letter_code
_entity_poly.pdbx_strand_id
1 'polypeptide(L)'
;MKIAAAVSARELAGLDDAAELVIYDTNAQSADRIANPAAALRAGKRLAAVELLLGHDVDIVAAVPDGFCAVSHAIAQAAGIRFLPLERGTAEGVIERHGAVLATTAQPELPPSWLARPATMDEPSGQTEWLSDRAAGALRNRLRRLEGQARGLQRLLDERASLDDILTQLAAMRAALNAVGLTLLAENLADCLTTTAAEPGDDDRLAAARRAFLRLN
;
A
#
# COMPACT_ATOMS: atom_id res chain seq x y z
N MET A 1 1.93 24.15 1.20
CA MET A 1 2.31 22.73 1.28
C MET A 1 1.52 22.13 2.43
N LYS A 2 0.82 21.03 2.17
CA LYS A 2 -0.13 20.43 3.10
C LYS A 2 0.48 19.19 3.74
N ILE A 3 0.53 19.20 5.07
CA ILE A 3 0.93 18.04 5.88
C ILE A 3 -0.33 17.47 6.50
N ALA A 4 -0.62 16.19 6.29
CA ALA A 4 -1.70 15.52 6.99
C ALA A 4 -1.19 14.68 8.15
N ALA A 5 -1.98 14.57 9.21
CA ALA A 5 -1.73 13.65 10.31
C ALA A 5 -3.04 13.00 10.75
N ALA A 6 -2.98 11.70 11.04
CA ALA A 6 -4.04 11.05 11.81
C ALA A 6 -3.88 11.41 13.29
N VAL A 7 -4.94 11.91 13.90
CA VAL A 7 -4.92 12.38 15.29
C VAL A 7 -6.02 11.72 16.10
N SER A 8 -5.63 11.25 17.30
CA SER A 8 -6.54 10.82 18.35
C SER A 8 -6.11 11.45 19.67
N ALA A 9 -7.05 12.00 20.44
CA ALA A 9 -6.76 12.65 21.71
C ALA A 9 -5.62 13.71 21.65
N ARG A 10 -5.53 14.46 20.55
CA ARG A 10 -4.49 15.47 20.27
C ARG A 10 -3.07 14.92 20.09
N GLU A 11 -2.95 13.62 19.85
CA GLU A 11 -1.70 12.93 19.57
C GLU A 11 -1.76 12.20 18.24
N LEU A 12 -0.59 12.02 17.62
CA LEU A 12 -0.45 11.27 16.37
C LEU A 12 -0.81 9.80 16.59
N ALA A 13 -1.67 9.31 15.72
CA ALA A 13 -2.16 7.94 15.69
C ALA A 13 -2.04 7.35 14.27
N GLY A 14 -2.38 6.08 14.13
CA GLY A 14 -2.41 5.40 12.83
C GLY A 14 -3.59 5.86 11.98
N LEU A 15 -3.51 5.61 10.68
CA LEU A 15 -4.63 5.95 9.78
C LEU A 15 -5.88 5.08 10.05
N ASP A 16 -5.73 3.93 10.72
CA ASP A 16 -6.79 2.97 11.00
C ASP A 16 -7.48 3.10 12.37
N ASP A 17 -6.89 3.87 13.29
CA ASP A 17 -7.40 4.03 14.66
C ASP A 17 -7.75 5.48 15.02
N ALA A 18 -7.26 6.47 14.26
CA ALA A 18 -7.62 7.87 14.45
C ALA A 18 -9.06 8.17 14.01
N ALA A 19 -9.79 8.94 14.83
CA ALA A 19 -11.13 9.43 14.49
C ALA A 19 -11.09 10.61 13.51
N GLU A 20 -9.99 11.35 13.48
CA GLU A 20 -9.82 12.56 12.67
C GLU A 20 -8.52 12.52 11.88
N LEU A 21 -8.54 13.13 10.69
CA LEU A 21 -7.35 13.56 9.97
C LEU A 21 -7.27 15.08 10.09
N VAL A 22 -6.06 15.59 10.35
CA VAL A 22 -5.79 17.02 10.43
C VAL A 22 -4.86 17.40 9.30
N ILE A 23 -5.24 18.39 8.50
CA ILE A 23 -4.47 18.88 7.36
C ILE A 23 -3.93 20.26 7.71
N TYR A 24 -2.62 20.34 7.92
CA TYR A 24 -1.88 21.55 8.21
C TYR A 24 -1.39 22.19 6.92
N ASP A 25 -1.87 23.39 6.60
CA ASP A 25 -1.29 24.21 5.54
C ASP A 25 -0.16 25.07 6.11
N THR A 26 1.06 24.66 5.81
CA THR A 26 2.27 25.37 6.27
C THR A 26 2.44 26.76 5.66
N ASN A 27 1.80 27.04 4.51
CA ASN A 27 1.86 28.35 3.87
C ASN A 27 0.82 29.30 4.48
N ALA A 28 -0.41 28.80 4.70
CA ALA A 28 -1.51 29.59 5.24
C ALA A 28 -1.51 29.66 6.78
N GLN A 29 -0.66 28.88 7.45
CA GLN A 29 -0.65 28.73 8.91
C GLN A 29 -2.04 28.35 9.46
N SER A 30 -2.71 27.42 8.78
CA SER A 30 -4.03 26.92 9.15
C SER A 30 -4.04 25.41 9.30
N ALA A 31 -5.03 24.89 10.03
CA ALA A 31 -5.26 23.46 10.20
C ALA A 31 -6.74 23.15 10.03
N ASP A 32 -7.05 22.26 9.10
CA ASP A 32 -8.41 21.78 8.85
C ASP A 32 -8.57 20.37 9.41
N ARG A 33 -9.62 20.16 10.20
CA ARG A 33 -9.97 18.84 10.76
C ARG A 33 -11.07 18.21 9.94
N ILE A 34 -10.85 16.97 9.51
CA ILE A 34 -11.81 16.18 8.76
C ILE A 34 -12.01 14.82 9.42
N ALA A 35 -13.24 14.31 9.36
CA ALA A 35 -13.55 12.99 9.88
C ALA A 35 -12.76 11.92 9.13
N ASN A 36 -12.13 11.00 9.85
CA ASN A 36 -11.42 9.89 9.22
C ASN A 36 -12.42 8.79 8.85
N PRO A 37 -12.62 8.46 7.55
CA PRO A 37 -13.56 7.41 7.15
C PRO A 37 -13.17 6.04 7.71
N ALA A 38 -11.90 5.83 8.05
CA ALA A 38 -11.41 4.61 8.69
C ALA A 38 -12.16 4.25 9.98
N ALA A 39 -12.66 5.24 10.74
CA ALA A 39 -13.37 5.01 11.99
C ALA A 39 -14.70 4.26 11.81
N ALA A 40 -15.34 4.40 10.64
CA ALA A 40 -16.62 3.78 10.33
C ALA A 40 -16.50 2.41 9.63
N LEU A 41 -15.29 2.02 9.23
CA LEU A 41 -15.05 0.86 8.37
C LEU A 41 -14.56 -0.36 9.16
N ARG A 42 -14.94 -1.56 8.72
CA ARG A 42 -14.45 -2.83 9.31
C ARG A 42 -13.16 -3.32 8.65
N ALA A 43 -13.00 -3.09 7.35
CA ALA A 43 -11.79 -3.38 6.58
C ALA A 43 -11.41 -2.15 5.72
N GLY A 44 -10.24 -2.18 5.08
CA GLY A 44 -9.83 -1.12 4.14
C GLY A 44 -9.55 0.24 4.78
N LYS A 45 -9.50 0.31 6.12
CA LYS A 45 -9.36 1.54 6.91
C LYS A 45 -8.25 2.48 6.42
N ARG A 46 -7.01 1.98 6.35
CA ARG A 46 -5.83 2.77 5.92
C ARG A 46 -5.96 3.26 4.47
N LEU A 47 -6.60 2.48 3.61
CA LEU A 47 -6.81 2.85 2.21
C LEU A 47 -7.82 4.00 2.09
N ALA A 48 -8.97 3.88 2.77
CA ALA A 48 -9.99 4.93 2.78
C ALA A 48 -9.45 6.26 3.33
N ALA A 49 -8.60 6.20 4.36
CA ALA A 49 -7.90 7.38 4.86
C ALA A 49 -6.99 7.99 3.78
N VAL A 50 -6.16 7.19 3.10
CA VAL A 50 -5.29 7.67 2.02
C VAL A 50 -6.08 8.30 0.86
N GLU A 51 -7.20 7.73 0.46
CA GLU A 51 -8.05 8.30 -0.59
C GLU A 51 -8.58 9.69 -0.21
N LEU A 52 -9.02 9.85 1.03
CA LEU A 52 -9.45 11.14 1.53
C LEU A 52 -8.29 12.15 1.50
N LEU A 53 -7.07 11.74 1.89
CA LEU A 53 -5.89 12.60 1.82
C LEU A 53 -5.57 13.03 0.38
N LEU A 54 -5.70 12.12 -0.60
CA LEU A 54 -5.51 12.44 -2.01
C LEU A 54 -6.53 13.46 -2.53
N GLY A 55 -7.78 13.38 -2.08
CA GLY A 55 -8.83 14.35 -2.43
C GLY A 55 -8.60 15.76 -1.87
N HIS A 56 -7.64 15.93 -0.94
CA HIS A 56 -7.32 17.21 -0.31
C HIS A 56 -5.95 17.80 -0.74
N ASP A 57 -5.32 17.25 -1.78
CA ASP A 57 -4.02 17.68 -2.29
C ASP A 57 -2.91 17.65 -1.22
N VAL A 58 -2.90 16.59 -0.40
CA VAL A 58 -1.88 16.42 0.65
C VAL A 58 -0.52 16.09 0.02
N ASP A 59 0.51 16.86 0.39
CA ASP A 59 1.88 16.66 -0.09
C ASP A 59 2.67 15.68 0.79
N ILE A 60 2.42 15.73 2.10
CA ILE A 60 3.18 15.01 3.13
C ILE A 60 2.21 14.38 4.13
N VAL A 61 2.47 13.15 4.55
CA VAL A 61 1.76 12.54 5.68
C VAL A 61 2.72 12.31 6.84
N ALA A 62 2.38 12.86 8.00
CA ALA A 62 2.97 12.49 9.28
C ALA A 62 2.54 11.06 9.62
N ALA A 63 3.44 10.12 9.38
CA ALA A 63 3.20 8.70 9.54
C ALA A 63 3.78 8.24 10.86
N VAL A 64 3.07 7.35 11.55
CA VAL A 64 3.54 6.61 12.73
C VAL A 64 3.79 5.15 12.37
N PRO A 65 4.55 4.40 13.19
CA PRO A 65 4.67 2.96 13.04
C PRO A 65 3.28 2.29 12.97
N ASP A 66 3.13 1.37 12.02
CA ASP A 66 1.89 0.64 11.69
C ASP A 66 0.74 1.52 11.19
N GLY A 67 0.97 2.81 10.95
CA GLY A 67 -0.05 3.72 10.40
C GLY A 67 -0.41 3.43 8.94
N PHE A 68 0.50 2.81 8.20
CA PHE A 68 0.31 2.40 6.80
C PHE A 68 0.52 0.89 6.67
N CYS A 69 -0.18 0.22 5.76
CA CYS A 69 0.22 -1.09 5.25
C CYS A 69 0.89 -0.96 3.88
N ALA A 70 1.48 -2.05 3.36
CA ALA A 70 2.17 -2.06 2.07
C ALA A 70 1.33 -1.49 0.91
N VAL A 71 0.02 -1.78 0.89
CA VAL A 71 -0.90 -1.30 -0.14
C VAL A 71 -1.14 0.21 -0.03
N SER A 72 -1.61 0.67 1.13
CA SER A 72 -1.91 2.11 1.34
C SER A 72 -0.67 2.97 1.15
N HIS A 73 0.49 2.46 1.56
CA HIS A 73 1.78 3.12 1.36
C HIS A 73 2.12 3.24 -0.13
N ALA A 74 2.02 2.14 -0.88
CA ALA A 74 2.34 2.14 -2.32
C ALA A 74 1.40 3.06 -3.12
N ILE A 75 0.12 3.17 -2.74
CA ILE A 75 -0.83 4.08 -3.38
C ILE A 75 -0.48 5.54 -3.08
N ALA A 76 -0.20 5.87 -1.82
CA ALA A 76 0.23 7.22 -1.44
C ALA A 76 1.54 7.62 -2.15
N GLN A 77 2.53 6.73 -2.16
CA GLN A 77 3.80 6.94 -2.86
C GLN A 77 3.60 7.14 -4.37
N ALA A 78 2.75 6.34 -5.01
CA ALA A 78 2.46 6.46 -6.44
C ALA A 78 1.75 7.77 -6.82
N ALA A 79 1.10 8.43 -5.85
CA ALA A 79 0.49 9.75 -6.00
C ALA A 79 1.44 10.90 -5.65
N GLY A 80 2.68 10.61 -5.23
CA GLY A 80 3.70 11.61 -4.90
C GLY A 80 3.66 12.10 -3.45
N ILE A 81 2.86 11.49 -2.57
CA ILE A 81 2.88 11.78 -1.14
C ILE A 81 4.25 11.37 -0.57
N ARG A 82 4.86 12.28 0.19
CA ARG A 82 6.04 11.99 1.03
C ARG A 82 5.61 11.69 2.46
N PHE A 83 6.46 11.03 3.21
CA PHE A 83 6.18 10.59 4.56
C PHE A 83 7.10 11.30 5.55
N LEU A 84 6.53 11.83 6.62
CA LEU A 84 7.25 12.39 7.75
C LEU A 84 7.15 11.38 8.91
N PRO A 85 8.20 10.58 9.17
CA PRO A 85 8.16 9.57 10.22
C PRO A 85 8.18 10.24 11.59
N LEU A 86 7.15 9.99 12.40
CA LEU A 86 7.02 10.46 13.77
C LEU A 86 6.56 9.31 14.66
N GLU A 87 6.89 9.37 15.95
CA GLU A 87 6.46 8.34 16.89
C GLU A 87 4.96 8.48 17.21
N ARG A 88 4.31 7.34 17.46
CA ARG A 88 2.94 7.33 17.99
C ARG A 88 2.90 8.06 19.33
N GLY A 89 1.85 8.84 19.57
CA GLY A 89 1.75 9.67 20.78
C GLY A 89 2.45 11.04 20.66
N THR A 90 3.11 11.33 19.53
CA THR A 90 3.66 12.68 19.30
C THR A 90 2.51 13.69 19.36
N ALA A 91 2.66 14.76 20.14
CA ALA A 91 1.63 15.78 20.24
C ALA A 91 1.41 16.47 18.89
N GLU A 92 0.14 16.64 18.49
CA GLU A 92 -0.23 17.24 17.20
C GLU A 92 0.36 18.65 17.01
N GLY A 93 0.48 19.40 18.12
CA GLY A 93 1.03 20.76 18.15
C GLY A 93 2.52 20.84 17.78
N VAL A 94 3.21 19.71 17.62
CA VAL A 94 4.55 19.65 17.03
C VAL A 94 4.48 19.99 15.53
N ILE A 95 3.49 19.48 14.81
CA ILE A 95 3.30 19.76 13.39
C ILE A 95 2.80 21.19 13.19
N GLU A 96 1.87 21.67 14.03
CA GLU A 96 1.40 23.06 13.99
C GLU A 96 2.56 24.07 14.11
N ARG A 97 3.48 23.83 15.05
CA ARG A 97 4.58 24.77 15.34
C ARG A 97 5.79 24.61 14.44
N HIS A 98 6.09 23.38 14.01
CA HIS A 98 7.35 23.05 13.34
C HIS A 98 7.18 22.44 11.95
N GLY A 99 5.94 22.40 11.41
CA GLY A 99 5.61 21.73 10.16
C GLY A 99 6.50 22.11 8.98
N ALA A 100 6.82 23.40 8.81
CA ALA A 100 7.68 23.85 7.71
C ALA A 100 9.10 23.27 7.78
N VAL A 101 9.68 23.16 8.99
CA VAL A 101 11.00 22.57 9.20
C VAL A 101 10.93 21.05 9.03
N LEU A 102 9.94 20.41 9.65
CA LEU A 102 9.73 18.96 9.57
C LEU A 102 9.49 18.49 8.13
N ALA A 103 8.81 19.27 7.31
CA ALA A 103 8.57 18.92 5.91
C ALA A 103 9.85 18.74 5.06
N THR A 104 10.96 19.35 5.49
CA THR A 104 12.28 19.17 4.84
C THR A 104 12.87 17.79 5.10
N THR A 105 12.42 17.10 6.15
CA THR A 105 12.87 15.74 6.50
C THR A 105 11.93 14.66 6.00
N ALA A 106 10.88 15.02 5.24
CA ALA A 106 9.95 14.04 4.70
C ALA A 106 10.59 13.22 3.56
N GLN A 107 10.48 11.91 3.67
CA GLN A 107 11.08 10.90 2.81
C GLN A 107 10.07 10.34 1.79
N PRO A 108 10.51 9.86 0.61
CA PRO A 108 9.60 9.34 -0.42
C PRO A 108 8.95 8.00 -0.06
N GLU A 109 9.49 7.29 0.93
CA GLU A 109 9.01 5.97 1.34
C GLU A 109 9.21 5.74 2.84
N LEU A 110 8.34 4.95 3.47
CA LEU A 110 8.49 4.45 4.82
C LEU A 110 9.36 3.19 4.84
N PRO A 111 10.16 2.97 5.89
CA PRO A 111 10.91 1.72 6.02
C PRO A 111 9.92 0.54 6.16
N PRO A 112 10.27 -0.66 5.63
CA PRO A 112 9.38 -1.82 5.70
C PRO A 112 8.95 -2.20 7.13
N SER A 113 9.79 -1.93 8.13
CA SER A 113 9.48 -2.17 9.55
C SER A 113 8.40 -1.27 10.14
N TRP A 114 8.06 -0.16 9.47
CA TRP A 114 6.99 0.76 9.90
C TRP A 114 5.65 0.42 9.25
N LEU A 115 5.65 -0.47 8.26
CA LEU A 115 4.44 -0.88 7.58
C LEU A 115 3.74 -1.97 8.40
N ALA A 116 2.50 -1.69 8.77
CA ALA A 116 1.61 -2.63 9.42
C ALA A 116 1.63 -3.95 8.65
N ARG A 117 1.95 -5.01 9.39
CA ARG A 117 1.70 -6.37 8.92
C ARG A 117 0.19 -6.49 8.68
N PRO A 118 -0.25 -7.15 7.59
CA PRO A 118 -1.66 -7.48 7.45
C PRO A 118 -2.11 -8.19 8.73
N ALA A 119 -3.32 -7.87 9.20
CA ALA A 119 -3.86 -8.30 10.49
C ALA A 119 -3.92 -9.84 10.71
N THR A 120 -3.47 -10.63 9.74
CA THR A 120 -3.38 -12.08 9.74
C THR A 120 -2.03 -12.63 10.24
N MET A 121 -1.19 -11.82 10.89
CA MET A 121 0.13 -12.25 11.38
C MET A 121 0.36 -12.16 12.90
N ASP A 122 -0.72 -12.14 13.69
CA ASP A 122 -0.65 -12.64 15.07
C ASP A 122 -0.70 -14.18 15.05
N GLU A 123 0.08 -14.84 15.91
CA GLU A 123 0.30 -16.29 15.94
C GLU A 123 -0.99 -17.15 16.02
N PRO A 124 -0.92 -18.41 15.53
CA PRO A 124 -2.06 -19.09 14.94
C PRO A 124 -2.96 -19.74 15.99
N SER A 125 -4.20 -19.26 16.07
CA SER A 125 -5.33 -20.08 16.51
C SER A 125 -6.29 -20.25 15.33
N GLY A 126 -5.98 -21.21 14.46
CA GLY A 126 -6.83 -21.61 13.34
C GLY A 126 -6.45 -20.94 12.02
N GLN A 127 -6.18 -21.76 11.02
CA GLN A 127 -5.90 -21.35 9.63
C GLN A 127 -7.00 -20.40 9.14
N THR A 128 -6.70 -19.10 9.08
CA THR A 128 -7.53 -18.17 8.32
C THR A 128 -7.07 -18.27 6.87
N GLU A 129 -7.90 -18.90 6.05
CA GLU A 129 -7.68 -19.18 4.64
C GLU A 129 -7.79 -17.88 3.81
N TRP A 130 -6.85 -16.93 4.00
CA TRP A 130 -6.72 -15.67 3.22
C TRP A 130 -6.51 -15.92 1.72
N LEU A 131 -6.28 -17.18 1.36
CA LEU A 131 -6.14 -17.65 0.00
C LEU A 131 -6.95 -18.93 -0.13
N SER A 132 -8.11 -18.84 -0.78
CA SER A 132 -8.95 -20.01 -1.00
C SER A 132 -8.17 -21.16 -1.63
N ASP A 133 -8.47 -22.41 -1.27
CA ASP A 133 -7.87 -23.61 -1.85
C ASP A 133 -7.88 -23.61 -3.39
N ARG A 134 -8.94 -23.05 -3.98
CA ARG A 134 -9.06 -22.85 -5.43
C ARG A 134 -8.02 -21.86 -5.96
N ALA A 135 -7.90 -20.68 -5.33
CA ALA A 135 -6.92 -19.67 -5.70
C ALA A 135 -5.48 -20.18 -5.48
N ALA A 136 -5.22 -20.85 -4.35
CA ALA A 136 -3.95 -21.51 -4.05
C ALA A 136 -3.59 -22.55 -5.12
N GLY A 137 -4.54 -23.39 -5.53
CA GLY A 137 -4.36 -24.36 -6.61
C GLY A 137 -4.04 -23.69 -7.96
N ALA A 138 -4.77 -22.62 -8.30
CA ALA A 138 -4.54 -21.88 -9.54
C ALA A 138 -3.15 -21.20 -9.58
N LEU A 139 -2.74 -20.57 -8.48
CA LEU A 139 -1.42 -19.94 -8.35
C LEU A 139 -0.29 -20.97 -8.43
N ARG A 140 -0.45 -22.11 -7.76
CA ARG A 140 0.52 -23.22 -7.83
C ARG A 140 0.71 -23.71 -9.26
N ASN A 141 -0.37 -23.81 -10.03
CA ASN A 141 -0.30 -24.21 -11.44
C ASN A 141 0.44 -23.15 -12.29
N ARG A 142 0.27 -21.86 -12.02
CA ARG A 142 1.01 -20.79 -12.72
C ARG A 142 2.49 -20.82 -12.37
N LEU A 143 2.84 -21.02 -11.10
CA LEU A 143 4.22 -21.16 -10.66
C LEU A 143 4.92 -22.38 -11.30
N ARG A 144 4.23 -23.52 -11.43
CA ARG A 144 4.75 -24.68 -12.18
C ARG A 144 5.04 -24.38 -13.66
N ARG A 145 4.24 -23.52 -14.29
CA ARG A 145 4.51 -23.08 -15.68
C ARG A 145 5.75 -22.19 -15.74
N LEU A 146 5.90 -21.26 -14.80
CA LEU A 146 7.10 -20.42 -14.66
C LEU A 146 8.37 -21.26 -14.48
N GLU A 147 8.32 -22.32 -13.67
CA GLU A 147 9.42 -23.28 -13.51
C GLU A 147 9.75 -23.97 -14.85
N GLY A 148 8.73 -24.36 -15.63
CA GLY A 148 8.91 -24.87 -16.98
C GLY A 148 9.56 -23.87 -17.93
N GLN A 149 9.17 -22.59 -17.85
CA GLN A 149 9.75 -21.52 -18.65
C GLN A 149 11.21 -21.25 -18.27
N ALA A 150 11.55 -21.27 -16.98
CA ALA A 150 12.93 -21.13 -16.50
C ALA A 150 13.83 -22.26 -17.03
N ARG A 151 13.34 -23.51 -17.00
CA ARG A 151 14.04 -24.64 -17.63
C ARG A 151 14.16 -24.49 -19.15
N GLY A 152 13.17 -23.88 -19.80
CA GLY A 152 13.23 -23.55 -21.23
C GLY A 152 14.32 -22.51 -21.53
N LEU A 153 14.41 -21.47 -20.69
CA LEU A 153 15.43 -20.43 -20.82
C LEU A 153 16.84 -20.99 -20.64
N GLN A 154 17.04 -21.89 -19.68
CA GLN A 154 18.32 -22.61 -19.51
C GLN A 154 18.69 -23.39 -20.77
N ARG A 155 17.73 -24.14 -21.37
CA ARG A 155 17.96 -24.86 -22.63
C ARG A 155 18.33 -23.92 -23.79
N LEU A 156 17.67 -22.78 -23.93
CA LEU A 156 18.01 -21.78 -24.96
C LEU A 156 19.46 -21.29 -24.81
N LEU A 157 19.95 -21.14 -23.58
CA LEU A 157 21.35 -20.77 -23.31
C LEU A 157 22.32 -21.90 -23.69
N ASP A 158 22.00 -23.13 -23.30
CA ASP A 158 22.82 -24.32 -23.60
C ASP A 158 22.91 -24.58 -25.12
N GLU A 159 21.80 -24.37 -25.83
CA GLU A 159 21.67 -24.53 -27.29
C GLU A 159 22.20 -23.34 -28.08
N ARG A 160 22.67 -22.28 -27.41
CA ARG A 160 23.16 -21.03 -28.03
C ARG A 160 22.11 -20.39 -28.95
N ALA A 161 20.85 -20.38 -28.52
CA ALA A 161 19.75 -19.77 -29.25
C ALA A 161 19.96 -18.27 -29.47
N SER A 162 19.13 -17.68 -30.35
CA SER A 162 19.23 -16.26 -30.68
C SER A 162 18.95 -15.37 -29.46
N LEU A 163 19.55 -14.17 -29.45
CA LEU A 163 19.28 -13.18 -28.41
C LEU A 163 17.78 -12.84 -28.35
N ASP A 164 17.12 -12.75 -29.50
CA ASP A 164 15.70 -12.41 -29.59
C ASP A 164 14.83 -13.48 -28.93
N ASP A 165 15.15 -14.77 -29.09
CA ASP A 165 14.43 -15.88 -28.43
C ASP A 165 14.59 -15.83 -26.91
N ILE A 166 15.83 -15.58 -26.45
CA ILE A 166 16.15 -15.45 -25.02
C ILE A 166 15.40 -14.27 -24.40
N LEU A 167 15.44 -13.10 -25.06
CA LEU A 167 14.75 -11.89 -24.58
C LEU A 167 13.24 -12.07 -24.58
N THR A 168 12.68 -12.72 -25.60
CA THR A 168 11.25 -13.03 -25.68
C THR A 168 10.82 -13.94 -24.54
N GLN A 169 11.57 -15.01 -24.27
CA GLN A 169 11.27 -15.94 -23.18
C GLN A 169 11.40 -15.27 -21.81
N LEU A 170 12.42 -14.43 -21.61
CA LEU A 170 12.61 -13.67 -20.38
C LEU A 170 11.46 -12.67 -20.15
N ALA A 171 11.04 -11.95 -21.19
CA ALA A 171 9.90 -11.04 -21.12
C ALA A 171 8.59 -11.77 -20.77
N ALA A 172 8.37 -12.95 -21.36
CA ALA A 172 7.21 -13.79 -21.05
C ALA A 172 7.22 -14.27 -19.59
N MET A 173 8.39 -14.67 -19.06
CA MET A 173 8.55 -15.05 -17.65
C MET A 173 8.24 -13.88 -16.71
N ARG A 174 8.76 -12.68 -17.01
CA ARG A 174 8.46 -11.48 -16.22
C ARG A 174 6.97 -11.16 -16.21
N ALA A 175 6.31 -11.21 -17.37
CA ALA A 175 4.86 -10.97 -17.46
C ALA A 175 4.05 -12.00 -16.66
N ALA A 176 4.43 -13.28 -16.71
CA ALA A 176 3.79 -14.34 -15.95
C ALA A 176 4.00 -14.19 -14.43
N LEU A 177 5.19 -13.79 -14.00
CA LEU A 177 5.48 -13.50 -12.60
C LEU A 177 4.67 -12.30 -12.09
N ASN A 178 4.58 -11.22 -12.88
CA ASN A 178 3.75 -10.07 -12.56
C ASN A 178 2.27 -10.47 -12.42
N ALA A 179 1.76 -11.33 -13.31
CA ALA A 179 0.39 -11.83 -13.21
C ALA A 179 0.14 -12.66 -11.94
N VAL A 180 1.13 -13.42 -11.46
CA VAL A 180 1.06 -14.13 -10.18
C VAL A 180 0.99 -13.15 -9.01
N GLY A 181 1.89 -12.15 -8.98
CA GLY A 181 1.90 -11.12 -7.94
C GLY A 181 0.60 -10.31 -7.90
N LEU A 182 0.05 -9.96 -9.07
CA LEU A 182 -1.24 -9.26 -9.16
C LEU A 182 -2.42 -10.11 -8.68
N THR A 183 -2.41 -11.43 -8.91
CA THR A 183 -3.46 -12.31 -8.38
C THR A 183 -3.35 -12.44 -6.86
N LEU A 184 -2.15 -12.61 -6.31
CA LEU A 184 -1.94 -12.62 -4.85
C LEU A 184 -2.39 -11.31 -4.19
N LEU A 185 -2.03 -10.18 -4.81
CA LEU A 185 -2.46 -8.86 -4.37
C LEU A 185 -3.99 -8.75 -4.41
N ALA A 186 -4.63 -9.21 -5.48
CA ALA A 186 -6.09 -9.15 -5.61
C ALA A 186 -6.83 -9.99 -4.55
N GLU A 187 -6.34 -11.19 -4.21
CA GLU A 187 -6.93 -12.03 -3.15
C GLU A 187 -6.82 -11.33 -1.78
N ASN A 188 -5.65 -10.77 -1.46
CA ASN A 188 -5.44 -10.05 -0.20
C ASN A 188 -6.17 -8.69 -0.15
N LEU A 189 -6.31 -8.02 -1.30
CA LEU A 189 -7.09 -6.79 -1.40
C LEU A 189 -8.58 -7.06 -1.33
N ALA A 190 -9.07 -8.18 -1.86
CA ALA A 190 -10.45 -8.60 -1.69
C ALA A 190 -10.74 -8.77 -0.20
N ASP A 191 -9.87 -9.39 0.58
CA ASP A 191 -10.01 -9.45 2.04
C ASP A 191 -9.95 -8.05 2.70
N CYS A 192 -9.19 -7.10 2.13
CA CYS A 192 -9.18 -5.71 2.58
C CYS A 192 -10.44 -4.91 2.17
N LEU A 193 -11.16 -5.30 1.10
CA LEU A 193 -12.26 -4.54 0.47
C LEU A 193 -13.64 -5.19 0.70
N THR A 194 -13.73 -6.47 1.07
CA THR A 194 -14.97 -7.28 1.11
C THR A 194 -15.97 -6.94 2.23
N THR A 195 -15.86 -5.78 2.88
CA THR A 195 -16.89 -5.32 3.85
C THR A 195 -17.57 -4.00 3.49
N THR A 196 -17.40 -3.50 2.28
CA THR A 196 -18.29 -2.50 1.71
C THR A 196 -19.18 -3.16 0.67
N ALA A 197 -20.50 -3.00 0.79
CA ALA A 197 -21.41 -3.27 -0.31
C ALA A 197 -20.82 -2.60 -1.57
N ALA A 198 -20.76 -3.32 -2.70
CA ALA A 198 -20.08 -2.87 -3.91
C ALA A 198 -20.49 -1.43 -4.28
N GLU A 199 -19.63 -0.47 -3.95
CA GLU A 199 -19.80 0.94 -4.26
C GLU A 199 -19.06 1.22 -5.59
N PRO A 200 -19.53 2.17 -6.40
CA PRO A 200 -18.80 2.60 -7.59
C PRO A 200 -17.44 3.20 -7.18
N GLY A 201 -16.34 2.46 -7.44
CA GLY A 201 -14.97 2.89 -7.11
C GLY A 201 -14.00 1.74 -6.75
N ASP A 202 -14.50 0.56 -6.41
CA ASP A 202 -13.65 -0.60 -6.05
C ASP A 202 -12.77 -1.10 -7.22
N ASP A 203 -13.24 -0.96 -8.46
CA ASP A 203 -12.45 -1.25 -9.66
C ASP A 203 -11.27 -0.28 -9.81
N ASP A 204 -11.46 1.00 -9.48
CA ASP A 204 -10.41 2.01 -9.53
C ASP A 204 -9.34 1.78 -8.45
N ARG A 205 -9.76 1.29 -7.27
CA ARG A 205 -8.87 0.87 -6.17
C ARG A 205 -7.99 -0.31 -6.56
N LEU A 206 -8.60 -1.35 -7.11
CA LEU A 206 -7.86 -2.51 -7.60
C LEU A 206 -6.93 -2.11 -8.74
N ALA A 207 -7.35 -1.20 -9.62
CA ALA A 207 -6.52 -0.65 -10.68
C ALA A 207 -5.35 0.19 -10.13
N ALA A 208 -5.55 0.99 -9.08
CA ALA A 208 -4.49 1.77 -8.44
C ALA A 208 -3.45 0.86 -7.77
N ALA A 209 -3.89 -0.16 -7.03
CA ALA A 209 -3.00 -1.12 -6.41
C ALA A 209 -2.22 -1.93 -7.47
N ARG A 210 -2.88 -2.32 -8.57
CA ARG A 210 -2.24 -2.93 -9.74
C ARG A 210 -1.15 -2.03 -10.34
N ARG A 211 -1.46 -0.74 -10.55
CA ARG A 211 -0.50 0.25 -11.08
C ARG A 211 0.69 0.43 -10.16
N ALA A 212 0.47 0.49 -8.84
CA ALA A 212 1.55 0.62 -7.86
C ALA A 212 2.46 -0.61 -7.87
N PHE A 213 1.90 -1.83 -7.87
CA PHE A 213 2.67 -3.06 -7.95
C PHE A 213 3.53 -3.15 -9.22
N LEU A 214 2.96 -2.74 -10.36
CA LEU A 214 3.66 -2.73 -11.65
C LEU A 214 4.74 -1.64 -11.75
N ARG A 215 4.75 -0.64 -10.87
CA ARG A 215 5.79 0.42 -10.83
C ARG A 215 7.00 0.03 -9.97
N LEU A 216 6.86 -0.94 -9.08
CA LEU A 216 7.90 -1.38 -8.15
C LEU A 216 8.84 -2.46 -8.74
N ASN A 217 8.57 -2.96 -9.95
CA ASN A 217 9.38 -4.01 -10.62
C ASN A 217 9.52 -3.78 -12.13
#